data_AF-G9MEE1-F1
#
_entry.id   AF-G9MEE1-F1
#
_cell.length_a   1.000
_cell.length_b   1.000
_cell.length_c   1.000
_cell.angle_alpha   90.00
_cell.angle_beta   90.00
_cell.angle_gamma   90.00
#
_symmetry.space_group_name_H-M   'P 1'
#
loop_
_entity.id
_entity.type
_entity.pdbx_description
1 polymer ?
#
loop_
_entity_poly.entity_id
_entity_poly.type
_entity_poly.pdbx_seq_one_letter_code
_entity_poly.pdbx_strand_id
1 'polypeptide(L)'
;MNLPHNSNNFNFTTRPPPTGPRFPSQNLPRDDRVAPSKASGGIPDPTPLYIAQSLSLPSALRQPRRILVIMDLNGTLLYRPNKRNPFNFIQRPHAREFLDYCVDTFHVAIWSSARPENVDKMVSQLLSPQQRAKCLVIWGRDKFGLSPADYSARVQCYKRLSSIWNDPKVAVSHPAAAQGQRWDQTNTVLVDDSAEKGRSEPYNILQLPEFEGHANEPLDVLPQVHDYLNTLCYQSNISSYIRDRPFRIDSNYRLPPTPSLHMA
;
A
#
# COMPACT_ATOMS: atom_id res chain seq x y z
N MET A 1 -32.10 31.51 -65.54
CA MET A 1 -32.25 30.05 -65.40
C MET A 1 -31.30 29.58 -64.31
N ASN A 2 -31.91 29.14 -63.20
CA ASN A 2 -31.47 28.27 -62.11
C ASN A 2 -29.98 28.17 -61.70
N LEU A 3 -29.69 28.81 -60.57
CA LEU A 3 -28.70 28.38 -59.57
C LEU A 3 -29.26 27.19 -58.76
N PRO A 4 -28.44 26.23 -58.31
CA PRO A 4 -28.79 25.40 -57.17
C PRO A 4 -28.08 25.90 -55.90
N HIS A 5 -28.89 26.30 -54.93
CA HIS A 5 -28.55 26.32 -53.50
C HIS A 5 -28.24 24.89 -53.05
N ASN A 6 -27.15 24.69 -52.28
CA ASN A 6 -27.02 23.50 -51.46
C ASN A 6 -26.70 23.91 -50.02
N SER A 7 -27.75 23.88 -49.20
CA SER A 7 -27.73 24.16 -47.77
C SER A 7 -27.47 22.85 -47.04
N ASN A 8 -26.25 22.66 -46.50
CA ASN A 8 -25.95 21.52 -45.64
C ASN A 8 -26.55 21.74 -44.25
N ASN A 9 -27.65 21.03 -43.97
CA ASN A 9 -28.35 21.04 -42.70
C ASN A 9 -27.73 19.99 -41.75
N PHE A 10 -26.99 20.43 -40.74
CA PHE A 10 -26.47 19.55 -39.67
C PHE A 10 -27.59 19.19 -38.69
N ASN A 11 -28.18 18.01 -38.83
CA ASN A 11 -29.10 17.46 -37.83
C ASN A 11 -28.33 16.93 -36.60
N PHE A 12 -28.14 17.78 -35.59
CA PHE A 12 -27.82 17.35 -34.24
C PHE A 12 -29.06 16.70 -33.61
N THR A 13 -29.10 15.38 -33.53
CA THR A 13 -30.08 14.67 -32.69
C THR A 13 -29.61 14.73 -31.24
N THR A 14 -30.06 15.75 -30.51
CA THR A 14 -29.91 15.83 -29.06
C THR A 14 -30.84 14.81 -28.39
N ARG A 15 -30.26 13.78 -27.75
CA ARG A 15 -31.04 12.88 -26.89
C ARG A 15 -31.48 13.65 -25.65
N PRO A 16 -32.76 13.60 -25.24
CA PRO A 16 -33.21 14.25 -24.02
C PRO A 16 -32.57 13.57 -22.79
N PRO A 17 -32.31 14.33 -21.71
CA PRO A 17 -31.77 13.76 -20.48
C PRO A 17 -32.81 12.78 -19.87
N PRO A 18 -32.36 11.67 -19.26
CA PRO A 18 -33.27 10.70 -18.66
C PRO A 18 -33.95 11.32 -17.43
N THR A 19 -35.26 11.53 -17.54
CA THR A 19 -36.17 12.05 -16.50
C THR A 19 -36.80 10.91 -15.70
N GLY A 20 -35.97 9.99 -15.20
CA GLY A 20 -36.41 8.91 -14.30
C GLY A 20 -35.74 9.03 -12.93
N PRO A 21 -36.41 8.65 -11.83
CA PRO A 21 -35.77 8.55 -10.52
C PRO A 21 -34.56 7.60 -10.62
N ARG A 22 -33.36 8.11 -10.30
CA ARG A 22 -32.17 7.26 -10.16
C ARG A 22 -32.34 6.40 -8.92
N PHE A 23 -32.79 5.17 -9.11
CA PHE A 23 -32.71 4.16 -8.08
C PHE A 23 -31.22 3.96 -7.72
N PRO A 24 -30.86 3.89 -6.42
CA PRO A 24 -29.52 3.50 -6.03
C PRO A 24 -29.24 2.13 -6.66
N SER A 25 -28.15 2.03 -7.43
CA SER A 25 -27.73 0.75 -7.99
C SER A 25 -27.53 -0.21 -6.84
N GLN A 26 -28.44 -1.17 -6.68
CA GLN A 26 -28.24 -2.28 -5.76
C GLN A 26 -26.88 -2.90 -6.07
N ASN A 27 -26.02 -3.04 -5.06
CA ASN A 27 -24.71 -3.67 -5.18
C ASN A 27 -24.91 -5.12 -5.61
N LEU A 28 -24.88 -5.39 -6.92
CA LEU A 28 -24.80 -6.75 -7.44
C LEU A 28 -23.59 -7.45 -6.76
N PRO A 29 -23.75 -8.71 -6.30
CA PRO A 29 -22.63 -9.50 -5.81
C PRO A 29 -21.54 -9.50 -6.88
N ARG A 30 -20.35 -9.04 -6.51
CA ARG A 30 -19.22 -9.02 -7.44
C ARG A 30 -18.62 -10.42 -7.49
N ASP A 31 -18.16 -10.84 -8.67
CA ASP A 31 -17.33 -12.02 -8.83
C ASP A 31 -16.23 -12.07 -7.76
N ASP A 32 -16.03 -13.25 -7.19
CA ASP A 32 -15.03 -13.48 -6.15
C ASP A 32 -13.62 -13.17 -6.65
N ARG A 33 -12.71 -12.87 -5.70
CA ARG A 33 -11.29 -12.76 -6.06
C ARG A 33 -10.80 -14.14 -6.47
N VAL A 34 -10.18 -14.23 -7.66
CA VAL A 34 -9.59 -15.47 -8.17
C VAL A 34 -8.07 -15.44 -8.08
N ALA A 35 -7.44 -16.61 -8.09
CA ALA A 35 -5.98 -16.70 -8.18
C ALA A 35 -5.47 -16.13 -9.52
N PRO A 36 -4.30 -15.48 -9.55
CA PRO A 36 -3.67 -15.03 -10.79
C PRO A 36 -3.20 -16.23 -11.62
N SER A 37 -3.17 -16.07 -12.95
CA SER A 37 -2.70 -17.10 -13.87
C SER A 37 -1.20 -17.40 -13.71
N LYS A 38 -0.74 -18.52 -14.29
CA LYS A 38 0.70 -18.84 -14.39
C LYS A 38 1.50 -17.75 -15.11
N ALA A 39 0.91 -17.10 -16.11
CA ALA A 39 1.55 -15.99 -16.84
C ALA A 39 1.79 -14.76 -15.93
N SER A 40 1.02 -14.62 -14.86
CA SER A 40 1.19 -13.59 -13.82
C SER A 40 2.00 -14.09 -12.61
N GLY A 41 2.72 -15.21 -12.77
CA GLY A 41 3.52 -15.84 -11.73
C GLY A 41 2.74 -16.69 -10.71
N GLY A 42 1.43 -16.90 -10.91
CA GLY A 42 0.59 -17.75 -10.07
C GLY A 42 0.51 -17.34 -8.60
N ILE A 43 0.17 -18.30 -7.74
CA ILE A 43 0.25 -18.16 -6.28
C ILE A 43 1.70 -18.42 -5.88
N PRO A 44 2.40 -17.47 -5.24
CA PRO A 44 3.77 -17.70 -4.81
C PRO A 44 3.83 -18.46 -3.48
N ASP A 45 4.95 -19.14 -3.24
CA ASP A 45 5.29 -19.73 -1.95
C ASP A 45 6.63 -19.15 -1.46
N PRO A 46 6.88 -19.12 -0.13
CA PRO A 46 8.17 -18.74 0.41
C PRO A 46 9.30 -19.64 -0.11
N THR A 47 10.43 -19.04 -0.47
CA THR A 47 11.59 -19.83 -0.90
C THR A 47 12.21 -20.57 0.30
N PRO A 48 12.85 -21.74 0.10
CA PRO A 48 13.55 -22.43 1.18
C PRO A 48 14.63 -21.56 1.85
N LEU A 49 15.35 -20.75 1.08
CA LEU A 49 16.35 -19.81 1.60
C LEU A 49 15.72 -18.73 2.48
N TYR A 50 14.58 -18.19 2.04
CA TYR A 50 13.81 -17.24 2.84
C TYR A 50 13.48 -17.83 4.22
N ILE A 51 12.86 -19.01 4.22
CA ILE A 51 12.46 -19.69 5.45
C ILE A 51 13.69 -19.96 6.33
N ALA A 52 14.74 -20.57 5.80
CA ALA A 52 15.95 -20.87 6.56
C ALA A 52 16.55 -19.63 7.26
N GLN A 53 16.58 -18.49 6.58
CA GLN A 53 17.08 -17.24 7.16
C GLN A 53 16.13 -16.65 8.20
N SER A 54 14.81 -16.73 8.00
CA SER A 54 13.82 -16.31 9.01
C SER A 54 13.85 -17.18 10.27
N LEU A 55 14.35 -18.42 10.18
CA LEU A 55 14.44 -19.34 11.30
C LEU A 55 15.57 -19.00 12.28
N SER A 56 16.50 -18.11 11.92
CA SER A 56 17.59 -17.70 12.81
C SER A 56 17.06 -17.00 14.07
N LEU A 57 17.84 -17.05 15.15
CA LEU A 57 17.51 -16.35 16.40
C LEU A 57 17.51 -14.83 16.16
N PRO A 58 16.45 -14.10 16.56
CA PRO A 58 16.45 -12.65 16.50
C PRO A 58 17.61 -12.06 17.32
N SER A 59 18.23 -11.01 16.80
CA SER A 59 19.27 -10.29 17.55
C SER A 59 19.13 -8.79 17.36
N ALA A 60 19.32 -8.08 18.47
CA ALA A 60 19.26 -6.64 18.51
C ALA A 60 20.58 -6.00 18.05
N LEU A 61 20.47 -4.91 17.30
CA LEU A 61 21.55 -4.00 16.96
C LEU A 61 21.79 -3.02 18.12
N ARG A 62 23.04 -2.60 18.29
CA ARG A 62 23.40 -1.59 19.31
C ARG A 62 22.89 -0.19 18.97
N GLN A 63 22.65 0.09 17.69
CA GLN A 63 22.20 1.37 17.17
C GLN A 63 21.09 1.12 16.15
N PRO A 64 20.09 2.01 16.03
CA PRO A 64 19.05 1.86 15.04
C PRO A 64 19.61 2.09 13.64
N ARG A 65 18.95 1.49 12.66
CA ARG A 65 19.19 1.76 11.22
C ARG A 65 17.90 2.16 10.52
N ARG A 66 18.01 2.89 9.42
CA ARG A 66 16.88 3.11 8.51
C ARG A 66 16.56 1.80 7.78
N ILE A 67 15.29 1.43 7.76
CA ILE A 67 14.76 0.22 7.12
C ILE A 67 13.88 0.59 5.92
N LEU A 68 13.58 -0.38 5.05
CA LEU A 68 12.62 -0.21 3.96
C LEU A 68 11.20 -0.55 4.46
N VAL A 69 10.31 0.44 4.46
CA VAL A 69 8.89 0.28 4.79
C VAL A 69 8.06 0.37 3.51
N ILE A 70 7.33 -0.69 3.19
CA ILE A 70 6.45 -0.77 2.03
C ILE A 70 5.01 -0.61 2.53
N MET A 71 4.33 0.41 2.06
CA MET A 71 3.01 0.80 2.54
C MET A 71 1.93 0.41 1.53
N ASP A 72 0.94 -0.36 1.96
CA ASP A 72 -0.34 -0.44 1.25
C ASP A 72 -1.16 0.85 1.43
N LEU A 73 -2.26 0.99 0.68
CA LEU A 73 -3.14 2.15 0.74
C LEU A 73 -4.54 1.78 1.22
N ASN A 74 -5.35 1.17 0.33
CA ASN A 74 -6.76 0.95 0.60
C ASN A 74 -6.97 -0.24 1.54
N GLY A 75 -7.64 -0.03 2.67
CA GLY A 75 -7.76 -0.99 3.75
C GLY A 75 -6.67 -0.81 4.81
N THR A 76 -5.61 -0.05 4.50
CA THR A 76 -4.45 0.13 5.38
C THR A 76 -4.31 1.56 5.91
N LEU A 77 -4.27 2.56 5.03
CA LEU A 77 -4.16 3.99 5.38
C LEU A 77 -5.42 4.79 5.08
N LEU A 78 -6.30 4.24 4.24
CA LEU A 78 -7.54 4.88 3.83
C LEU A 78 -8.56 3.83 3.43
N TYR A 79 -9.82 4.25 3.36
CA TYR A 79 -10.92 3.45 2.85
C TYR A 79 -11.60 4.15 1.68
N ARG A 80 -11.80 3.43 0.57
CA ARG A 80 -12.55 3.92 -0.60
C ARG A 80 -13.95 3.30 -0.64
N PRO A 81 -15.01 4.01 -0.19
CA PRO A 81 -16.39 3.52 -0.27
C PRO A 81 -16.79 3.24 -1.72
N ASN A 82 -16.36 4.09 -2.65
CA ASN A 82 -16.59 3.90 -4.07
C ASN A 82 -15.26 3.79 -4.84
N LYS A 83 -14.89 2.55 -5.20
CA LYS A 83 -13.67 2.25 -5.96
C LYS A 83 -13.64 2.86 -7.38
N ARG A 84 -14.76 3.38 -7.89
CA ARG A 84 -14.83 4.12 -9.16
C ARG A 84 -14.67 5.64 -8.99
N ASN A 85 -14.81 6.17 -7.77
CA ASN A 85 -14.57 7.58 -7.46
C ASN A 85 -13.36 7.73 -6.54
N PRO A 86 -12.14 7.94 -7.06
CA PRO A 86 -10.93 8.03 -6.26
C PRO A 86 -10.84 9.28 -5.38
N PHE A 87 -11.70 10.29 -5.60
CA PHE A 87 -11.67 11.54 -4.82
C PHE A 87 -12.33 11.42 -3.45
N ASN A 88 -13.22 10.44 -3.27
CA ASN A 88 -13.93 10.27 -2.02
C ASN A 88 -13.37 9.04 -1.30
N PHE A 89 -12.43 9.30 -0.38
CA PHE A 89 -11.93 8.30 0.54
C PHE A 89 -11.92 8.85 1.96
N ILE A 90 -12.04 7.94 2.92
CA ILE A 90 -11.93 8.24 4.35
C ILE A 90 -10.49 7.92 4.74
N GLN A 91 -9.80 8.88 5.35
CA GLN A 91 -8.46 8.64 5.91
C GLN A 91 -8.58 7.79 7.16
N ARG A 92 -7.69 6.82 7.34
CA ARG A 92 -7.55 6.14 8.62
C ARG A 92 -7.06 7.16 9.66
N PRO A 93 -7.53 7.12 10.92
CA PRO A 93 -7.00 7.98 11.96
C PRO A 93 -5.47 7.98 12.00
N HIS A 94 -4.86 9.16 12.12
CA HIS A 94 -3.40 9.41 12.12
C HIS A 94 -2.66 9.12 10.80
N ALA A 95 -3.35 8.80 9.69
CA ALA A 95 -2.68 8.38 8.46
C ALA A 95 -1.70 9.40 7.89
N ARG A 96 -2.00 10.70 8.01
CA ARG A 96 -1.15 11.76 7.47
C ARG A 96 0.10 11.97 8.32
N GLU A 97 -0.08 12.10 9.62
CA GLU A 97 0.99 12.25 10.62
C GLU A 97 1.92 11.04 10.59
N PHE A 98 1.35 9.83 10.53
CA PHE A 98 2.09 8.59 10.41
C PHE A 98 2.94 8.55 9.13
N LEU A 99 2.36 8.89 7.98
CA LEU A 99 3.09 8.91 6.71
C LEU A 99 4.20 9.97 6.68
N ASP A 100 3.95 11.16 7.22
CA ASP A 100 4.95 12.23 7.34
C ASP A 100 6.17 11.75 8.14
N TYR A 101 5.92 11.17 9.31
CA TYR A 101 6.96 10.55 10.12
C TYR A 101 7.72 9.46 9.36
N CYS A 102 6.99 8.57 8.67
CA CYS A 102 7.60 7.45 7.96
C CYS A 102 8.56 7.92 6.86
N VAL A 103 8.18 8.91 6.05
CA VAL A 103 9.04 9.39 4.95
C VAL A 103 10.29 10.12 5.44
N ASP A 104 10.28 10.64 6.66
CA ASP A 104 11.45 11.28 7.28
C ASP A 104 12.37 10.28 7.99
N THR A 105 11.80 9.20 8.54
CA THR A 105 12.51 8.24 9.38
C THR A 105 13.01 7.02 8.61
N PHE A 106 12.23 6.53 7.65
CA PHE A 106 12.49 5.28 6.93
C PHE A 106 12.74 5.52 5.44
N HIS A 107 13.19 4.46 4.74
CA HIS A 107 13.07 4.42 3.30
C HIS A 107 11.66 3.93 2.97
N VAL A 108 10.84 4.77 2.33
CA VAL A 108 9.42 4.45 2.10
C VAL A 108 9.15 4.11 0.65
N ALA A 109 8.45 3.01 0.42
CA ALA A 109 7.79 2.71 -0.85
C ALA A 109 6.29 2.58 -0.64
N ILE A 110 5.50 3.02 -1.63
CA ILE A 110 4.05 2.78 -1.65
C ILE A 110 3.79 1.69 -2.69
N TRP A 111 3.02 0.66 -2.34
CA TRP A 111 2.65 -0.39 -3.27
C TRP A 111 1.18 -0.77 -3.09
N SER A 112 0.33 -0.39 -4.05
CA SER A 112 -1.12 -0.63 -3.97
C SER A 112 -1.61 -1.51 -5.11
N SER A 113 -2.58 -2.39 -4.84
CA SER A 113 -3.26 -3.19 -5.87
C SER A 113 -4.21 -2.36 -6.77
N ALA A 114 -4.39 -1.07 -6.48
CA ALA A 114 -5.17 -0.15 -7.29
C ALA A 114 -4.39 0.26 -8.55
N ARG A 115 -5.10 0.65 -9.62
CA ARG A 115 -4.46 1.13 -10.84
C ARG A 115 -3.69 2.43 -10.61
N PRO A 116 -2.58 2.69 -11.35
CA PRO A 116 -1.69 3.84 -11.14
C PRO A 116 -2.41 5.18 -11.00
N GLU A 117 -3.39 5.46 -11.84
CA GLU A 117 -4.16 6.70 -11.83
C GLU A 117 -4.97 6.91 -10.54
N ASN A 118 -5.35 5.82 -9.86
CA ASN A 118 -6.02 5.89 -8.57
C ASN A 118 -5.00 6.02 -7.43
N VAL A 119 -3.86 5.33 -7.54
CA VAL A 119 -2.75 5.44 -6.59
C VAL A 119 -2.25 6.87 -6.54
N ASP A 120 -2.00 7.47 -7.71
CA ASP A 120 -1.54 8.84 -7.83
C ASP A 120 -2.45 9.84 -7.11
N LYS A 121 -3.77 9.69 -7.27
CA LYS A 121 -4.77 10.54 -6.62
C LYS A 121 -4.81 10.36 -5.11
N MET A 122 -4.76 9.11 -4.62
CA MET A 122 -4.74 8.82 -3.18
C MET A 122 -3.50 9.41 -2.53
N VAL A 123 -2.32 9.18 -3.14
CA VAL A 123 -1.05 9.65 -2.60
C VAL A 123 -0.98 11.17 -2.61
N SER A 124 -1.45 11.85 -3.67
CA SER A 124 -1.44 13.32 -3.74
C SER A 124 -2.35 14.01 -2.73
N GLN A 125 -3.32 13.28 -2.14
CA GLN A 125 -4.14 13.79 -1.04
C GLN A 125 -3.52 13.52 0.34
N LEU A 126 -2.86 12.37 0.51
CA LEU A 126 -2.18 12.02 1.75
C LEU A 126 -0.87 12.79 1.95
N LEU A 127 -0.07 12.92 0.89
CA LEU A 127 1.27 13.51 0.91
C LEU A 127 1.32 14.82 0.12
N SER A 128 2.03 15.81 0.65
CA SER A 128 2.47 16.98 -0.10
C SER A 128 3.45 16.58 -1.22
N PRO A 129 3.65 17.42 -2.25
CA PRO A 129 4.66 17.16 -3.28
C PRO A 129 6.06 16.89 -2.71
N GLN A 130 6.44 17.60 -1.64
CA GLN A 130 7.73 17.46 -0.97
C GLN A 130 7.86 16.12 -0.24
N GLN A 131 6.81 15.71 0.50
CA GLN A 131 6.79 14.40 1.16
C GLN A 131 6.78 13.26 0.12
N ARG A 132 5.98 13.41 -0.93
CA ARG A 132 5.89 12.43 -2.03
C ARG A 132 7.23 12.22 -2.73
N ALA A 133 8.04 13.27 -2.88
CA ALA A 133 9.37 13.18 -3.47
C ALA A 133 10.36 12.35 -2.63
N LYS A 134 10.10 12.17 -1.33
CA LYS A 134 10.91 11.33 -0.43
C LYS A 134 10.61 9.83 -0.59
N CYS A 135 9.47 9.45 -1.19
CA CYS A 135 9.18 8.04 -1.48
C CYS A 135 10.13 7.49 -2.55
N LEU A 136 10.75 6.34 -2.28
CA LEU A 136 11.61 5.65 -3.23
C LEU A 136 10.85 5.31 -4.52
N VAL A 137 9.70 4.68 -4.36
CA VAL A 137 8.79 4.33 -5.46
C VAL A 137 7.34 4.42 -5.00
N ILE A 138 6.45 4.69 -5.96
CA ILE A 138 5.00 4.64 -5.80
C ILE A 138 4.47 3.71 -6.88
N TRP A 139 4.09 2.51 -6.47
CA TRP A 139 3.70 1.41 -7.34
C TRP A 139 2.21 1.15 -7.28
N GLY A 140 1.62 0.97 -8.46
CA GLY A 140 0.24 0.52 -8.62
C GLY A 140 0.16 -0.93 -9.08
N ARG A 141 -1.05 -1.28 -9.55
CA ARG A 141 -1.39 -2.60 -10.09
C ARG A 141 -0.48 -3.05 -11.23
N ASP A 142 0.06 -2.10 -11.99
CA ASP A 142 0.96 -2.33 -13.12
C ASP A 142 2.30 -2.95 -12.70
N LYS A 143 2.67 -2.86 -11.42
CA LYS A 143 3.92 -3.40 -10.85
C LYS A 143 3.79 -4.78 -10.22
N PHE A 144 2.66 -5.45 -10.42
CA PHE A 144 2.45 -6.84 -9.95
C PHE A 144 2.88 -7.90 -10.96
N GLY A 145 3.36 -7.51 -12.16
CA GLY A 145 3.72 -8.45 -13.21
C GLY A 145 2.52 -9.24 -13.76
N LEU A 146 1.33 -8.64 -13.75
CA LEU A 146 0.10 -9.28 -14.21
C LEU A 146 0.07 -9.34 -15.74
N SER A 147 -0.43 -10.44 -16.29
CA SER A 147 -0.85 -10.52 -17.68
C SER A 147 -1.95 -9.48 -17.98
N PRO A 148 -2.14 -9.06 -19.25
CA PRO A 148 -3.20 -8.10 -19.60
C PRO A 148 -4.60 -8.53 -19.15
N ALA A 149 -4.89 -9.83 -19.19
CA ALA A 149 -6.14 -10.40 -18.71
C ALA A 149 -6.29 -10.24 -17.18
N ASP A 150 -5.29 -10.67 -16.41
CA ASP A 150 -5.30 -10.59 -14.94
C ASP A 150 -5.25 -9.14 -14.43
N TYR A 151 -4.58 -8.25 -15.17
CA TYR A 151 -4.56 -6.82 -14.89
C TYR A 151 -5.98 -6.22 -14.93
N SER A 152 -6.83 -6.71 -15.84
CA SER A 152 -8.21 -6.24 -16.01
C SER A 152 -9.22 -7.00 -15.14
N ALA A 153 -8.88 -8.20 -14.67
CA ALA A 153 -9.72 -9.04 -13.83
C ALA A 153 -9.53 -8.77 -12.32
N ARG A 154 -10.42 -9.33 -11.50
CA ARG A 154 -10.38 -9.24 -10.03
C ARG A 154 -9.50 -10.35 -9.44
N VAL A 155 -8.22 -10.39 -9.79
CA VAL A 155 -7.28 -11.38 -9.23
C VAL A 155 -6.71 -10.97 -7.87
N GLN A 156 -6.32 -11.96 -7.06
CA GLN A 156 -5.49 -11.76 -5.87
C GLN A 156 -4.11 -11.21 -6.27
N CYS A 157 -3.68 -10.15 -5.60
CA CYS A 157 -2.43 -9.47 -5.87
C CYS A 157 -1.40 -9.84 -4.81
N TYR A 158 -0.31 -10.51 -5.23
CA TYR A 158 0.80 -10.88 -4.36
C TYR A 158 1.95 -9.87 -4.47
N LYS A 159 2.30 -9.23 -3.35
CA LYS A 159 3.42 -8.30 -3.23
C LYS A 159 4.71 -9.07 -2.97
N ARG A 160 5.26 -9.65 -4.04
CA ARG A 160 6.53 -10.38 -4.00
C ARG A 160 7.66 -9.39 -3.69
N LEU A 161 8.21 -9.43 -2.48
CA LEU A 161 9.21 -8.43 -2.07
C LEU A 161 10.47 -8.49 -2.94
N SER A 162 10.80 -9.66 -3.49
CA SER A 162 11.86 -9.76 -4.51
C SER A 162 11.66 -8.83 -5.71
N SER A 163 10.43 -8.51 -6.11
CA SER A 163 10.17 -7.55 -7.19
C SER A 163 10.64 -6.14 -6.82
N ILE A 164 10.42 -5.72 -5.57
CA ILE A 164 10.83 -4.38 -5.12
C ILE A 164 12.32 -4.31 -4.81
N TRP A 165 12.90 -5.38 -4.26
CA TRP A 165 14.33 -5.45 -3.97
C TRP A 165 15.18 -5.40 -5.26
N ASN A 166 14.66 -5.99 -6.34
CA ASN A 166 15.33 -6.03 -7.64
C ASN A 166 15.06 -4.80 -8.53
N ASP A 167 14.19 -3.87 -8.12
CA ASP A 167 14.02 -2.63 -8.86
C ASP A 167 15.30 -1.78 -8.77
N PRO A 168 15.90 -1.33 -9.89
CA PRO A 168 17.17 -0.62 -9.86
C PRO A 168 17.15 0.64 -8.98
N LYS A 169 16.06 1.40 -8.98
CA LYS A 169 15.94 2.62 -8.16
C LYS A 169 15.90 2.28 -6.67
N VAL A 170 15.21 1.20 -6.31
CA VAL A 170 15.16 0.72 -4.93
C VAL A 170 16.51 0.12 -4.52
N ALA A 171 17.12 -0.74 -5.34
CA ALA A 171 18.39 -1.39 -5.04
C ALA A 171 19.51 -0.38 -4.74
N VAL A 172 19.68 0.65 -5.58
CA VAL A 172 20.73 1.68 -5.37
C VAL A 172 20.44 2.62 -4.20
N SER A 173 19.20 2.64 -3.69
CA SER A 173 18.83 3.51 -2.56
C SER A 173 19.31 2.97 -1.20
N HIS A 174 19.77 1.71 -1.13
CA HIS A 174 20.31 1.17 0.10
C HIS A 174 21.54 1.98 0.52
N PRO A 175 21.64 2.47 1.78
CA PRO A 175 22.72 3.38 2.20
C PRO A 175 24.13 2.83 1.98
N ALA A 176 24.26 1.50 2.02
CA ALA A 176 25.51 0.78 1.78
C ALA A 176 25.55 0.00 0.44
N ALA A 177 24.78 0.42 -0.56
CA ALA A 177 24.73 -0.25 -1.88
C ALA A 177 26.12 -0.34 -2.55
N ALA A 178 26.95 0.72 -2.42
CA ALA A 178 28.31 0.73 -2.94
C ALA A 178 29.24 -0.31 -2.28
N GLN A 179 28.89 -0.79 -1.08
CA GLN A 179 29.59 -1.89 -0.40
C GLN A 179 28.91 -3.26 -0.62
N GLY A 180 28.01 -3.37 -1.60
CA GLY A 180 27.32 -4.60 -1.96
C GLY A 180 26.16 -4.99 -1.04
N GLN A 181 25.75 -4.11 -0.13
CA GLN A 181 24.55 -4.32 0.69
C GLN A 181 23.28 -4.05 -0.14
N ARG A 182 22.17 -4.70 0.22
CA ARG A 182 20.90 -4.60 -0.51
C ARG A 182 19.71 -4.61 0.43
N TRP A 183 18.57 -4.15 -0.07
CA TRP A 183 17.28 -4.43 0.55
C TRP A 183 16.95 -5.91 0.39
N ASP A 184 16.59 -6.56 1.49
CA ASP A 184 16.18 -7.96 1.55
C ASP A 184 15.26 -8.19 2.78
N GLN A 185 14.97 -9.45 3.09
CA GLN A 185 14.10 -9.81 4.22
C GLN A 185 14.63 -9.34 5.58
N THR A 186 15.92 -9.05 5.71
CA THR A 186 16.49 -8.66 7.00
C THR A 186 16.18 -7.21 7.35
N ASN A 187 15.84 -6.38 6.37
CA ASN A 187 15.77 -4.92 6.50
C ASN A 187 14.55 -4.29 5.80
N THR A 188 13.58 -5.10 5.41
CA THR A 188 12.34 -4.69 4.75
C THR A 188 11.12 -5.13 5.54
N VAL A 189 10.08 -4.30 5.60
CA VAL A 189 8.78 -4.63 6.16
C VAL A 189 7.64 -4.08 5.29
N LEU A 190 6.58 -4.86 5.12
CA LEU A 190 5.35 -4.56 4.40
C LEU A 190 4.23 -4.29 5.41
N VAL A 191 3.56 -3.15 5.30
CA VAL A 191 2.41 -2.75 6.12
C VAL A 191 1.17 -2.92 5.24
N ASP A 192 0.31 -3.89 5.57
CA ASP A 192 -0.82 -4.28 4.71
C ASP A 192 -1.97 -4.91 5.52
N ASP A 193 -3.20 -4.72 5.07
CA ASP A 193 -4.42 -5.26 5.69
C ASP A 193 -4.63 -6.77 5.45
N SER A 194 -3.90 -7.36 4.49
CA SER A 194 -4.11 -8.73 4.04
C SER A 194 -2.80 -9.53 4.06
N ALA A 195 -2.66 -10.46 5.02
CA ALA A 195 -1.52 -11.38 5.10
C ALA A 195 -1.24 -12.10 3.77
N GLU A 196 -2.30 -12.48 3.02
CA GLU A 196 -2.17 -13.16 1.73
C GLU A 196 -1.41 -12.33 0.69
N LYS A 197 -1.35 -10.99 0.79
CA LYS A 197 -0.53 -10.18 -0.13
C LYS A 197 0.96 -10.40 0.10
N GLY A 198 1.39 -10.72 1.32
CA GLY A 198 2.78 -11.02 1.69
C GLY A 198 3.14 -12.50 1.62
N ARG A 199 2.36 -13.34 0.91
CA ARG A 199 2.49 -14.80 0.93
C ARG A 199 3.90 -15.34 0.66
N SER A 200 4.68 -14.71 -0.21
CA SER A 200 6.06 -15.12 -0.51
C SER A 200 7.06 -14.78 0.61
N GLU A 201 6.77 -13.77 1.42
CA GLU A 201 7.61 -13.32 2.54
C GLU A 201 6.74 -13.11 3.81
N PRO A 202 6.15 -14.18 4.36
CA PRO A 202 5.10 -14.11 5.39
C PRO A 202 5.57 -13.52 6.73
N TYR A 203 6.88 -13.46 6.96
CA TYR A 203 7.47 -12.84 8.16
C TYR A 203 8.03 -11.44 7.88
N ASN A 204 7.71 -10.83 6.75
CA ASN A 204 8.01 -9.44 6.46
C ASN A 204 6.76 -8.58 6.34
N ILE A 205 5.59 -9.07 6.76
CA ILE A 205 4.33 -8.35 6.72
C ILE A 205 3.82 -8.05 8.15
N LEU A 206 3.43 -6.80 8.40
CA LEU A 206 2.60 -6.42 9.52
C LEU A 206 1.16 -6.42 9.02
N GLN A 207 0.39 -7.42 9.44
CA GLN A 207 -1.03 -7.47 9.11
C GLN A 207 -1.82 -6.54 10.03
N LEU A 208 -2.54 -5.59 9.44
CA LEU A 208 -3.43 -4.67 10.15
C LEU A 208 -4.87 -5.16 10.03
N PRO A 209 -5.76 -4.81 10.98
CA PRO A 209 -7.20 -4.86 10.71
C PRO A 209 -7.54 -4.02 9.47
N GLU A 210 -8.37 -4.55 8.57
CA GLU A 210 -8.85 -3.81 7.40
C GLU A 210 -9.63 -2.58 7.86
N PHE A 211 -9.21 -1.42 7.36
CA PHE A 211 -9.90 -0.16 7.59
C PHE A 211 -11.04 -0.02 6.57
N GLU A 212 -12.27 -0.12 7.09
CA GLU A 212 -13.50 -0.03 6.30
C GLU A 212 -14.18 1.35 6.39
N GLY A 213 -13.51 2.36 6.95
CA GLY A 213 -14.03 3.72 7.06
C GLY A 213 -15.01 3.95 8.21
N HIS A 214 -15.14 3.00 9.14
CA HIS A 214 -16.01 3.13 10.31
C HIS A 214 -15.43 4.09 11.35
N ALA A 215 -16.29 4.83 12.03
CA ALA A 215 -15.91 5.75 13.12
C ALA A 215 -15.44 5.02 14.39
N ASN A 216 -15.74 3.72 14.53
CA ASN A 216 -15.49 2.93 15.74
C ASN A 216 -14.25 2.02 15.63
N GLU A 217 -13.33 2.30 14.70
CA GLU A 217 -12.03 1.62 14.69
C GLU A 217 -11.32 1.84 16.03
N PRO A 218 -10.62 0.82 16.60
CA PRO A 218 -9.71 1.05 17.72
C PRO A 218 -8.78 2.24 17.42
N LEU A 219 -8.83 3.28 18.26
CA LEU A 219 -8.42 4.64 17.91
C LEU A 219 -6.95 4.81 17.49
N ASP A 220 -6.10 3.81 17.70
CA ASP A 220 -4.65 3.98 17.65
C ASP A 220 -3.92 2.83 16.93
N VAL A 221 -4.47 2.31 15.84
CA VAL A 221 -3.78 1.27 15.04
C VAL A 221 -2.45 1.79 14.45
N LEU A 222 -2.45 2.92 13.75
CA LEU A 222 -1.23 3.46 13.13
C LEU A 222 -0.15 3.90 14.15
N PRO A 223 -0.51 4.50 15.31
CA PRO A 223 0.44 4.70 16.41
C PRO A 223 1.14 3.41 16.89
N GLN A 224 0.41 2.30 17.02
CA GLN A 224 1.02 1.01 17.38
C GLN A 224 1.96 0.48 16.28
N VAL A 225 1.59 0.67 15.02
CA VAL A 225 2.45 0.32 13.88
C VAL A 225 3.72 1.16 13.92
N HIS A 226 3.61 2.46 14.21
CA HIS A 226 4.77 3.35 14.40
C HIS A 226 5.75 2.81 15.44
N ASP A 227 5.27 2.41 16.62
CA ASP A 227 6.12 1.90 17.70
C ASP A 227 6.80 0.59 17.31
N TYR A 228 6.07 -0.28 16.62
CA TYR A 228 6.62 -1.53 16.12
C TYR A 228 7.66 -1.31 15.02
N LEU A 229 7.43 -0.40 14.05
CA LEU A 229 8.42 -0.05 13.01
C LEU A 229 9.72 0.49 13.63
N ASN A 230 9.61 1.33 14.66
CA ASN A 230 10.78 1.81 15.40
C ASN A 230 11.53 0.69 16.13
N THR A 231 10.80 -0.30 16.67
CA THR A 231 11.42 -1.50 17.24
C THR A 231 12.18 -2.31 16.18
N LEU A 232 11.65 -2.40 14.95
CA LEU A 232 12.31 -3.08 13.82
C LEU A 232 13.63 -2.43 13.41
N CYS A 233 13.81 -1.12 13.61
CA CYS A 233 15.08 -0.44 13.35
C CYS A 233 16.25 -0.97 14.19
N TYR A 234 15.97 -1.61 15.33
CA TYR A 234 16.96 -2.24 16.18
C TYR A 234 17.17 -3.72 15.87
N GLN A 235 16.59 -4.27 14.80
CA GLN A 235 16.71 -5.71 14.50
C GLN A 235 17.71 -5.96 13.38
N SER A 236 18.63 -6.91 13.61
CA SER A 236 19.59 -7.35 12.58
C SER A 236 18.89 -8.10 11.45
N ASN A 237 17.85 -8.87 11.78
CA ASN A 237 17.00 -9.58 10.85
C ASN A 237 15.52 -9.37 11.21
N ILE A 238 14.85 -8.52 10.43
CA ILE A 238 13.42 -8.22 10.60
C ILE A 238 12.54 -9.46 10.43
N SER A 239 12.83 -10.34 9.46
CA SER A 239 11.98 -11.52 9.24
C SER A 239 12.03 -12.50 10.42
N SER A 240 13.21 -12.70 11.00
CA SER A 240 13.35 -13.49 12.23
C SER A 240 12.60 -12.86 13.40
N TYR A 241 12.70 -11.54 13.58
CA TYR A 241 12.05 -10.83 14.68
C TYR A 241 10.52 -10.86 14.56
N ILE A 242 9.96 -10.57 13.39
CA ILE A 242 8.50 -10.61 13.18
C ILE A 242 7.96 -12.03 13.37
N ARG A 243 8.71 -13.07 12.96
CA ARG A 243 8.32 -14.47 13.22
C ARG A 243 8.25 -14.77 14.73
N ASP A 244 9.25 -14.34 15.51
CA ASP A 244 9.32 -14.59 16.96
C ASP A 244 8.32 -13.73 17.75
N ARG A 245 8.20 -12.45 17.37
CA ARG A 245 7.41 -11.42 18.05
C ARG A 245 6.45 -10.75 17.06
N PRO A 246 5.45 -11.48 16.51
CA PRO A 246 4.57 -10.92 15.50
C PRO A 246 3.82 -9.70 16.03
N PHE A 247 3.63 -8.71 15.16
CA PHE A 247 2.81 -7.55 15.47
C PHE A 247 1.39 -7.98 15.83
N ARG A 248 0.88 -7.43 16.93
CA ARG A 248 -0.49 -7.64 17.40
C ARG A 248 -1.03 -6.31 17.88
N ILE A 249 -2.28 -6.04 17.55
CA ILE A 249 -2.99 -4.88 18.09
C ILE A 249 -3.25 -5.12 19.57
N ASP A 250 -2.81 -4.18 20.39
CA ASP A 250 -3.13 -4.08 21.81
C ASP A 250 -4.37 -3.19 21.99
N SER A 251 -5.46 -3.77 22.47
CA SER A 251 -6.69 -3.03 22.80
C SER A 251 -6.52 -2.07 23.98
N ASN A 252 -5.47 -2.26 24.78
CA ASN A 252 -5.16 -1.43 25.95
C ASN A 252 -4.16 -0.31 25.63
N TYR A 253 -3.72 -0.20 24.38
CA TYR A 253 -2.84 0.88 23.96
C TYR A 253 -3.43 2.25 24.30
N ARG A 254 -2.56 3.17 24.73
CA ARG A 254 -2.91 4.56 25.03
C ARG A 254 -1.84 5.43 24.43
N LEU A 255 -2.26 6.43 23.66
CA LEU A 255 -1.34 7.47 23.21
C LEU A 255 -0.69 8.16 24.41
N PRO A 256 0.62 8.46 24.35
CA PRO A 256 1.24 9.32 25.34
C PRO A 256 0.52 10.67 25.39
N PRO A 257 0.35 11.28 26.56
CA PRO A 257 -0.20 12.63 26.64
C PRO A 257 0.68 13.58 25.82
N THR A 258 0.05 14.43 24.99
CA THR A 258 0.78 15.46 24.24
C THR A 258 1.52 16.35 25.25
N PRO A 259 2.84 16.56 25.13
CA PRO A 259 3.54 17.45 26.03
C PRO A 259 2.91 18.83 25.94
N SER A 260 2.36 19.31 27.05
CA SER A 260 1.81 20.65 27.18
C SER A 260 2.86 21.62 26.68
N LEU A 261 2.57 22.38 25.62
CA LEU A 261 3.33 23.59 25.31
C LEU A 261 3.13 24.53 26.51
N HIS A 262 3.98 24.40 27.52
CA HIS A 262 4.19 25.47 28.46
C HIS A 262 4.77 26.62 27.66
N MET A 263 3.94 27.66 27.50
CA MET A 263 4.31 28.95 26.98
C MET A 263 5.63 29.39 27.63
N ALA A 264 6.63 29.60 26.80
CA ALA A 264 7.81 30.40 27.09
C ALA A 264 7.81 31.58 26.11
#